data_AF-A0A5A9ZNU9-F1
#
_entry.id   AF-A0A5A9ZNU9-F1
#
_cell.length_a   1.000
_cell.length_b   1.000
_cell.length_c   1.000
_cell.angle_alpha   90.00
_cell.angle_beta   90.00
_cell.angle_gamma   90.00
#
_symmetry.space_group_name_H-M   'P 1'
#
loop_
_entity.id
_entity.type
_entity.pdbx_description
1 polymer ?
#
loop_
_entity_poly.entity_id
_entity_poly.type
_entity_poly.pdbx_seq_one_letter_code
_entity_poly.pdbx_strand_id
1 'polypeptide(L)'
;MGAKYCLLVVVLLGAGLVGCGSSETQAPQSATASTSERSTSSEPSTATVTTTVEAPVSEPELAAVETPYIVDCQMGLGPVETYWSDGSVTGYSDYCQAVHDRTLQGEAAANSPKCDGTVCRYPSGATMRDPNATPDDRCTNQINYANDPRSNAEINSIGAVTGQCPEPIS
;
A
#
# COMPACT_ATOMS: atom_id res chain seq x y z
N MET A 1 38.43 -35.30 39.39
CA MET A 1 37.32 -35.41 40.37
C MET A 1 36.24 -34.43 39.95
N GLY A 2 35.02 -34.89 39.69
CA GLY A 2 33.88 -34.02 39.36
C GLY A 2 32.91 -34.62 38.33
N ALA A 3 32.25 -35.73 38.67
CA ALA A 3 31.15 -36.28 37.90
C ALA A 3 29.87 -35.44 38.08
N LYS A 4 29.17 -35.09 36.99
CA LYS A 4 27.80 -34.57 37.06
C LYS A 4 26.94 -35.15 35.93
N TYR A 5 26.19 -36.18 36.33
CA TYR A 5 24.81 -36.54 35.97
C TYR A 5 24.33 -36.31 34.53
N CYS A 6 24.26 -37.43 33.83
CA CYS A 6 23.37 -37.69 32.71
C CYS A 6 21.92 -37.69 33.23
N LEU A 7 21.12 -36.68 32.90
CA LEU A 7 19.66 -36.76 33.01
C LEU A 7 19.06 -36.54 31.63
N LEU A 8 18.74 -37.66 31.00
CA LEU A 8 17.86 -37.80 29.85
C LEU A 8 16.48 -37.22 30.19
N VAL A 9 16.06 -36.17 29.49
CA VAL A 9 14.65 -35.85 29.30
C VAL A 9 14.36 -35.98 27.82
N VAL A 10 13.88 -37.16 27.44
CA VAL A 10 13.19 -37.40 26.18
C VAL A 10 11.75 -36.93 26.38
N VAL A 11 11.35 -35.87 25.69
CA VAL A 11 9.94 -35.63 25.37
C VAL A 11 9.85 -35.46 23.85
N LEU A 12 9.23 -36.47 23.25
CA LEU A 12 8.88 -36.57 21.84
C LEU A 12 7.59 -35.79 21.54
N LEU A 13 7.47 -35.40 20.26
CA LEU A 13 6.27 -35.15 19.46
C LEU A 13 5.69 -33.72 19.38
N GLY A 14 5.96 -33.11 18.22
CA GLY A 14 5.18 -32.03 17.60
C GLY A 14 5.74 -31.76 16.20
N ALA A 15 5.04 -32.21 15.16
CA ALA A 15 5.49 -32.33 13.77
C ALA A 15 5.04 -31.17 12.86
N GLY A 16 5.79 -30.95 11.77
CA GLY A 16 5.41 -30.24 10.53
C GLY A 16 5.68 -28.72 10.56
N LEU A 17 6.33 -28.07 9.59
CA LEU A 17 6.55 -28.38 8.18
C LEU A 17 7.89 -27.81 7.69
N VAL A 18 8.49 -28.57 6.79
CA VAL A 18 9.75 -28.38 6.08
C VAL A 18 9.61 -27.28 5.02
N GLY A 19 10.63 -26.42 4.92
CA GLY A 19 10.81 -25.51 3.81
C GLY A 19 11.22 -26.24 2.53
N CYS A 20 10.70 -25.78 1.40
CA CYS A 20 11.26 -26.00 0.08
C CYS A 20 11.43 -24.64 -0.58
N GLY A 21 12.67 -24.16 -0.63
CA GLY A 21 13.10 -23.25 -1.68
C GLY A 21 13.25 -24.03 -2.98
N SER A 22 12.80 -23.44 -4.08
CA SER A 22 13.30 -23.76 -5.42
C SER A 22 13.24 -22.50 -6.25
N SER A 23 14.41 -22.15 -6.74
CA SER A 23 14.75 -21.08 -7.66
C SER A 23 13.99 -21.25 -8.97
N GLU A 24 13.47 -20.15 -9.52
CA GLU A 24 13.21 -20.09 -10.96
C GLU A 24 13.89 -18.85 -11.53
N THR A 25 14.94 -19.14 -12.29
CA THR A 25 15.63 -18.26 -13.21
C THR A 25 14.69 -17.89 -14.35
N GLN A 26 14.44 -16.59 -14.58
CA GLN A 26 14.02 -16.14 -15.90
C GLN A 26 14.74 -14.85 -16.30
N ALA A 27 15.44 -14.97 -17.43
CA ALA A 27 16.24 -13.96 -18.09
C ALA A 27 15.34 -12.84 -18.69
N PRO A 28 15.92 -11.70 -19.14
CA PRO A 28 15.20 -10.47 -19.38
C PRO A 28 14.48 -10.51 -20.73
N GLN A 29 13.25 -10.01 -20.78
CA GLN A 29 12.58 -9.72 -22.05
C GLN A 29 12.47 -8.22 -22.25
N SER A 30 12.93 -7.84 -23.43
CA SER A 30 13.10 -6.50 -23.98
C SER A 30 11.82 -5.69 -24.10
N ALA A 31 12.05 -4.39 -24.17
CA ALA A 31 11.13 -3.34 -24.56
C ALA A 31 10.16 -3.71 -25.69
N THR A 32 8.92 -3.26 -25.57
CA THR A 32 8.08 -2.89 -26.70
C THR A 32 7.29 -1.64 -26.32
N ALA A 33 7.62 -0.54 -26.98
CA ALA A 33 6.79 0.65 -27.03
C ALA A 33 5.53 0.32 -27.84
N SER A 34 4.37 0.83 -27.42
CA SER A 34 3.22 0.95 -28.31
C SER A 34 2.37 2.15 -27.93
N THR A 35 2.50 3.13 -28.81
CA THR A 35 1.68 4.28 -29.17
C THR A 35 0.17 4.13 -28.96
N SER A 36 -0.43 5.30 -28.69
CA SER A 36 -1.82 5.72 -28.89
C SER A 36 -2.70 4.84 -29.77
N GLU A 37 -3.99 4.75 -29.39
CA GLU A 37 -5.03 5.33 -30.23
C GLU A 37 -6.36 5.55 -29.48
N ARG A 38 -6.89 6.74 -29.71
CA ARG A 38 -8.20 7.26 -29.32
C ARG A 38 -9.25 6.60 -30.22
N SER A 39 -10.18 5.86 -29.64
CA SER A 39 -11.34 5.35 -30.38
C SER A 39 -12.62 6.03 -29.91
N THR A 40 -13.12 6.89 -30.79
CA THR A 40 -14.46 7.48 -30.82
C THR A 40 -15.46 6.35 -31.03
N SER A 41 -16.42 6.17 -30.11
CA SER A 41 -17.46 5.14 -30.24
C SER A 41 -18.71 5.72 -30.91
N SER A 42 -19.07 5.09 -32.01
CA SER A 42 -20.14 5.39 -32.94
C SER A 42 -21.55 5.18 -32.36
N GLU A 43 -22.49 5.95 -32.88
CA GLU A 43 -23.95 5.87 -32.65
C GLU A 43 -24.54 4.49 -33.01
N PRO A 44 -25.53 3.98 -32.26
CA PRO A 44 -26.31 2.83 -32.69
C PRO A 44 -27.47 3.26 -33.60
N SER A 45 -27.45 2.72 -34.82
CA SER A 45 -28.49 2.84 -35.84
C SER A 45 -29.71 1.97 -35.49
N THR A 46 -30.89 2.54 -35.75
CA THR A 46 -32.22 1.98 -35.60
C THR A 46 -32.44 0.72 -36.44
N ALA A 47 -32.95 -0.35 -35.82
CA ALA A 47 -33.62 -1.44 -36.53
C ALA A 47 -34.98 -1.70 -35.89
N THR A 48 -36.03 -1.26 -36.59
CA THR A 48 -37.43 -1.55 -36.29
C THR A 48 -37.73 -2.99 -36.71
N VAL A 49 -38.08 -3.85 -35.76
CA VAL A 49 -38.67 -5.17 -36.04
C VAL A 49 -40.11 -5.14 -35.55
N THR A 50 -41.04 -5.17 -36.51
CA THR A 50 -42.47 -5.32 -36.28
C THR A 50 -42.80 -6.80 -36.16
N THR A 51 -43.22 -7.25 -34.97
CA THR A 51 -43.84 -8.57 -34.78
C THR A 51 -45.26 -8.38 -34.27
N THR A 52 -46.20 -8.98 -35.00
CA THR A 52 -47.64 -8.91 -34.81
C THR A 52 -48.11 -9.78 -33.63
N VAL A 53 -49.10 -9.22 -32.95
CA VAL A 53 -49.80 -9.58 -31.71
C VAL A 53 -50.31 -11.02 -31.62
N GLU A 54 -50.02 -11.68 -30.48
CA GLU A 54 -50.86 -12.71 -29.87
C GLU A 54 -50.97 -12.38 -28.38
N ALA A 55 -52.19 -12.36 -27.84
CA ALA A 55 -52.53 -11.76 -26.56
C ALA A 55 -51.96 -12.56 -25.36
N PRO A 56 -51.17 -11.95 -24.46
CA PRO A 56 -50.74 -12.62 -23.24
C PRO A 56 -51.82 -12.52 -22.15
N VAL A 57 -52.09 -13.68 -21.56
CA VAL A 57 -52.81 -13.85 -20.30
C VAL A 57 -52.14 -12.99 -19.23
N SER A 58 -52.94 -12.17 -18.54
CA SER A 58 -52.49 -11.23 -17.51
C SER A 58 -52.01 -11.95 -16.25
N GLU A 59 -50.73 -12.31 -16.22
CA GLU A 59 -49.96 -12.51 -14.99
C GLU A 59 -49.70 -11.12 -14.39
N PRO A 60 -49.89 -10.89 -13.07
CA PRO A 60 -49.62 -9.57 -12.50
C PRO A 60 -48.15 -9.24 -12.75
N GLU A 61 -47.93 -8.24 -13.59
CA GLU A 61 -46.64 -7.60 -13.82
C GLU A 61 -46.07 -7.22 -12.45
N LEU A 62 -45.18 -8.08 -11.96
CA LEU A 62 -44.37 -7.79 -10.78
C LEU A 62 -43.55 -6.57 -11.17
N ALA A 63 -44.06 -5.39 -10.78
CA ALA A 63 -43.41 -4.12 -11.02
C ALA A 63 -41.94 -4.28 -10.67
N ALA A 64 -41.07 -4.12 -11.67
CA ALA A 64 -39.63 -4.18 -11.47
C ALA A 64 -39.30 -3.14 -10.40
N VAL A 65 -38.96 -3.62 -9.20
CA VAL A 65 -38.52 -2.74 -8.12
C VAL A 65 -37.16 -2.20 -8.58
N GLU A 66 -37.13 -0.96 -9.08
CA GLU A 66 -35.87 -0.29 -9.40
C GLU A 66 -35.05 -0.19 -8.11
N THR A 67 -33.95 -0.95 -8.05
CA THR A 67 -33.02 -0.86 -6.93
C THR A 67 -32.24 0.44 -7.04
N PRO A 68 -32.19 1.27 -6.00
CA PRO A 68 -31.42 2.50 -6.05
C PRO A 68 -29.95 2.19 -6.30
N TYR A 69 -29.30 3.04 -7.10
CA TYR A 69 -27.87 2.92 -7.41
C TYR A 69 -27.10 4.08 -6.79
N ILE A 70 -25.79 3.89 -6.64
CA ILE A 70 -24.90 4.90 -6.04
C ILE A 70 -24.65 6.01 -7.06
N VAL A 71 -25.01 7.24 -6.69
CA VAL A 71 -24.77 8.43 -7.50
C VAL A 71 -23.44 9.07 -7.15
N ASP A 72 -23.11 9.13 -5.86
CA ASP A 72 -21.88 9.74 -5.38
C ASP A 72 -21.42 9.16 -4.03
N CYS A 73 -20.17 9.45 -3.68
CA CYS A 73 -19.56 9.10 -2.40
C CYS A 73 -19.17 10.37 -1.62
N GLN A 74 -19.14 10.29 -0.29
CA GLN A 74 -18.64 11.37 0.57
C GLN A 74 -17.29 11.90 0.09
N MET A 75 -17.21 13.22 -0.13
CA MET A 75 -15.95 13.88 -0.42
C MET A 75 -15.26 14.31 0.88
N GLY A 76 -13.99 13.91 1.05
CA GLY A 76 -13.13 14.32 2.17
C GLY A 76 -12.78 13.20 3.14
N LEU A 77 -12.31 13.57 4.34
CA LEU A 77 -11.79 12.66 5.37
C LEU A 77 -12.81 12.34 6.48
N GLY A 78 -14.11 12.46 6.19
CA GLY A 78 -15.19 12.08 7.09
C GLY A 78 -15.51 10.58 7.05
N PRO A 79 -16.46 10.09 7.87
CA PRO A 79 -17.03 8.77 7.71
C PRO A 79 -17.56 8.58 6.28
N VAL A 80 -17.40 7.38 5.71
CA VAL A 80 -17.89 7.08 4.36
C VAL A 80 -19.43 7.14 4.36
N GLU A 81 -19.95 8.13 3.63
CA GLU A 81 -21.37 8.25 3.29
C GLU A 81 -21.56 7.94 1.80
N THR A 82 -22.71 7.37 1.49
CA THR A 82 -23.09 6.95 0.13
C THR A 82 -24.36 7.70 -0.26
N TYR A 83 -24.33 8.39 -1.40
CA TYR A 83 -25.48 9.10 -1.94
C TYR A 83 -26.17 8.25 -3.01
N TRP A 84 -27.47 8.02 -2.86
CA TRP A 84 -28.24 7.14 -3.72
C TRP A 84 -29.15 7.91 -4.68
N SER A 85 -29.57 7.24 -5.76
CA SER A 85 -30.45 7.79 -6.79
C SER A 85 -31.85 8.13 -6.29
N ASP A 86 -32.28 7.55 -5.18
CA ASP A 86 -33.55 7.85 -4.50
C ASP A 86 -33.46 9.09 -3.57
N GLY A 87 -32.29 9.74 -3.52
CA GLY A 87 -32.00 10.89 -2.67
C GLY A 87 -31.67 10.53 -1.23
N SER A 88 -31.65 9.25 -0.87
CA SER A 88 -31.22 8.81 0.46
C SER A 88 -29.70 8.93 0.60
N VAL A 89 -29.25 9.19 1.83
CA VAL A 89 -27.83 9.14 2.22
C VAL A 89 -27.69 8.06 3.27
N THR A 90 -26.87 7.07 2.99
CA THR A 90 -26.54 6.02 3.96
C THR A 90 -25.08 6.13 4.36
N GLY A 91 -24.67 5.36 5.36
CA GLY A 91 -23.26 5.22 5.72
C GLY A 91 -22.47 4.37 4.71
N TYR A 92 -21.64 3.50 5.26
CA TYR A 92 -20.71 2.64 4.55
C TYR A 92 -21.31 1.90 3.35
N SER A 93 -20.59 1.92 2.23
CA SER A 93 -20.76 0.98 1.12
C SER A 93 -19.38 0.48 0.67
N ASP A 94 -19.30 -0.77 0.21
CA ASP A 94 -18.04 -1.36 -0.28
C ASP A 94 -17.45 -0.55 -1.45
N TYR A 95 -18.32 -0.05 -2.33
CA TYR A 95 -17.92 0.78 -3.47
C TYR A 95 -17.29 2.10 -3.02
N CYS A 96 -17.96 2.86 -2.15
CA CYS A 96 -17.43 4.14 -1.69
C CYS A 96 -16.19 3.96 -0.82
N GLN A 97 -16.12 2.88 -0.05
CA GLN A 97 -14.90 2.53 0.68
C GLN A 97 -13.73 2.27 -0.29
N ALA A 98 -13.93 1.50 -1.35
CA ALA A 98 -12.88 1.23 -2.32
C ALA A 98 -12.40 2.49 -3.06
N VAL A 99 -13.32 3.41 -3.38
CA VAL A 99 -12.96 4.72 -3.97
C VAL A 99 -12.13 5.55 -2.99
N HIS A 100 -12.53 5.58 -1.72
CA HIS A 100 -11.80 6.27 -0.65
C HIS A 100 -10.39 5.68 -0.47
N ASP A 101 -10.29 4.36 -0.34
CA ASP A 101 -9.01 3.64 -0.17
C ASP A 101 -8.08 3.83 -1.36
N ARG A 102 -8.61 3.83 -2.59
CA ARG A 102 -7.83 4.12 -3.81
C ARG A 102 -7.20 5.51 -3.76
N THR A 103 -7.94 6.49 -3.25
CA THR A 103 -7.46 7.87 -3.14
C THR A 103 -6.38 7.97 -2.08
N LEU A 104 -6.64 7.42 -0.88
CA LEU A 104 -5.67 7.37 0.21
C LEU A 104 -4.38 6.65 -0.19
N GLN A 105 -4.48 5.55 -0.94
CA GLN A 105 -3.31 4.84 -1.45
C GLN A 105 -2.51 5.70 -2.44
N GLY A 106 -3.18 6.44 -3.31
CA GLY A 106 -2.54 7.38 -4.24
C GLY A 106 -1.81 8.51 -3.51
N GLU A 107 -2.45 9.11 -2.51
CA GLU A 107 -1.85 10.16 -1.68
C GLU A 107 -0.68 9.63 -0.85
N ALA A 108 -0.82 8.44 -0.25
CA ALA A 108 0.25 7.79 0.48
C ALA A 108 1.44 7.48 -0.43
N ALA A 109 1.21 6.96 -1.64
CA ALA A 109 2.27 6.67 -2.60
C ALA A 109 2.99 7.94 -3.06
N ALA A 110 2.25 9.05 -3.26
CA ALA A 110 2.82 10.34 -3.63
C ALA A 110 3.65 10.98 -2.51
N ASN A 111 3.32 10.67 -1.24
CA ASN A 111 4.01 11.22 -0.06
C ASN A 111 4.97 10.23 0.62
N SER A 112 5.12 9.01 0.13
CA SER A 112 6.05 8.02 0.70
C SER A 112 7.46 8.21 0.12
N PRO A 113 8.50 8.36 0.96
CA PRO A 113 9.86 8.45 0.46
C PRO A 113 10.42 7.07 0.07
N LYS A 114 11.41 7.05 -0.82
CA LYS A 114 12.20 5.86 -1.16
C LYS A 114 13.58 5.95 -0.51
N CYS A 115 13.95 4.92 0.25
CA CYS A 115 15.20 4.89 1.00
C CYS A 115 16.22 3.95 0.34
N ASP A 116 17.49 4.38 0.29
CA ASP A 116 18.63 3.63 -0.26
C ASP A 116 19.51 2.98 0.82
N GLY A 117 19.06 3.00 2.09
CA GLY A 117 19.83 2.52 3.25
C GLY A 117 20.64 3.60 3.95
N THR A 118 20.74 4.81 3.40
CA THR A 118 21.38 5.96 4.06
C THR A 118 20.49 7.20 4.01
N VAL A 119 19.84 7.45 2.87
CA VAL A 119 18.98 8.62 2.63
C VAL A 119 17.65 8.18 2.04
N CYS A 120 16.56 8.70 2.60
CA CYS A 120 15.23 8.64 2.03
C CYS A 120 14.96 9.88 1.17
N ARG A 121 14.47 9.67 -0.05
CA ARG A 121 14.15 10.73 -1.01
C ARG A 121 12.65 10.75 -1.25
N TYR A 122 12.04 11.91 -1.02
CA TYR A 122 10.65 12.16 -1.35
C TYR A 122 10.49 12.47 -2.84
N PRO A 123 9.33 12.16 -3.44
CA PRO A 123 9.02 12.60 -4.81
C PRO A 123 9.10 14.12 -5.00
N SER A 124 8.90 14.91 -3.94
CA SER A 124 9.09 16.37 -3.94
C SER A 124 10.55 16.84 -4.07
N GLY A 125 11.52 15.92 -3.98
CA GLY A 125 12.95 16.22 -3.96
C GLY A 125 13.52 16.47 -2.56
N ALA A 126 12.67 16.56 -1.52
CA ALA A 126 13.15 16.61 -0.14
C ALA A 126 13.90 15.31 0.23
N THR A 127 14.93 15.45 1.06
CA THR A 127 15.73 14.30 1.53
C THR A 127 15.76 14.26 3.05
N MET A 128 15.69 13.06 3.62
CA MET A 128 15.91 12.82 5.05
C MET A 128 16.85 11.63 5.23
N ARG A 129 17.53 11.52 6.37
CA ARG A 129 18.34 10.33 6.68
C ARG A 129 17.42 9.12 6.89
N ASP A 130 17.84 7.96 6.43
CA ASP A 130 17.05 6.73 6.56
C ASP A 130 16.94 6.33 8.05
N PRO A 131 15.72 6.28 8.63
CA PRO A 131 15.54 5.90 10.03
C PRO A 131 15.90 4.44 10.32
N ASN A 132 16.01 3.59 9.28
CA ASN A 132 16.44 2.20 9.38
C ASN A 132 17.90 2.00 8.94
N ALA A 133 18.65 3.08 8.70
CA ALA A 133 20.07 2.96 8.40
C ALA A 133 20.80 2.27 9.55
N THR A 134 21.67 1.31 9.24
CA THR A 134 22.63 0.82 10.22
C THR A 134 23.59 1.97 10.56
N PRO A 135 23.76 2.32 11.85
CA PRO A 135 24.77 3.28 12.24
C PRO A 135 26.14 2.73 11.81
N ASP A 136 26.91 3.52 11.08
CA ASP A 136 28.36 3.33 11.08
C ASP A 136 28.82 3.47 12.55
N ASP A 137 29.68 2.57 13.02
CA ASP A 137 30.07 2.45 14.43
C ASP A 137 30.63 3.77 15.01
N ARG A 138 31.01 4.74 14.14
CA ARG A 138 31.50 6.06 14.54
C ARG A 138 30.91 7.20 13.70
N CYS A 139 30.00 7.97 14.29
CA CYS A 139 29.45 9.20 13.73
C CYS A 139 30.48 10.25 13.31
N THR A 140 31.57 10.32 14.05
CA THR A 140 32.69 11.25 13.79
C THR A 140 33.46 10.95 12.49
N ASN A 141 33.24 9.81 11.85
CA ASN A 141 33.74 9.51 10.51
C ASN A 141 32.80 9.99 9.39
N GLN A 142 31.52 10.22 9.72
CA GLN A 142 30.48 10.57 8.74
C GLN A 142 30.20 12.08 8.72
N ILE A 143 30.28 12.73 9.87
CA ILE A 143 29.90 14.14 10.06
C ILE A 143 31.04 14.86 10.79
N ASN A 144 31.34 16.08 10.35
CA ASN A 144 32.33 16.93 11.01
C ASN A 144 31.69 17.67 12.21
N TYR A 145 32.16 17.35 13.41
CA TYR A 145 31.70 17.93 14.68
C TYR A 145 32.67 18.95 15.28
N ALA A 146 33.53 19.61 14.49
CA ALA A 146 34.60 20.47 15.00
C ALA A 146 34.15 21.60 15.96
N ASN A 147 32.89 22.06 15.88
CA ASN A 147 32.34 23.10 16.74
C ASN A 147 31.33 22.58 17.78
N ASP A 148 31.13 21.27 17.85
CA ASP A 148 30.21 20.67 18.81
C ASP A 148 30.86 20.64 20.20
N PRO A 149 30.19 21.17 21.26
CA PRO A 149 30.70 21.12 22.62
C PRO A 149 30.73 19.70 23.19
N ARG A 150 29.97 18.75 22.62
CA ARG A 150 30.01 17.35 23.04
C ARG A 150 31.28 16.68 22.53
N SER A 151 31.79 15.74 23.32
CA SER A 151 32.98 14.99 22.93
C SER A 151 32.69 14.01 21.78
N ASN A 152 33.72 13.72 20.95
CA ASN A 152 33.63 12.69 19.92
C ASN A 152 33.18 11.32 20.46
N ALA A 153 33.57 10.98 21.69
CA ALA A 153 33.19 9.72 22.33
C ALA A 153 31.69 9.69 22.67
N GLU A 154 31.16 10.79 23.20
CA GLU A 154 29.72 10.93 23.48
C GLU A 154 28.89 10.85 22.20
N ILE A 155 29.29 11.59 21.16
CA ILE A 155 28.60 11.61 19.86
C ILE A 155 28.57 10.20 19.23
N ASN A 156 29.69 9.48 19.24
CA ASN A 156 29.75 8.11 18.74
C ASN A 156 28.88 7.17 19.60
N SER A 157 28.84 7.36 20.92
CA SER A 157 28.00 6.56 21.83
C SER A 157 26.51 6.79 21.57
N ILE A 158 26.10 8.02 21.28
CA ILE A 158 24.72 8.33 20.87
C ILE A 158 24.40 7.56 19.61
N GLY A 159 25.22 7.67 18.56
CA GLY A 159 25.00 6.94 17.30
C GLY A 159 24.94 5.42 17.45
N ALA A 160 25.80 4.86 18.30
CA ALA A 160 25.80 3.43 18.60
C ALA A 160 24.51 2.97 19.33
N VAL A 161 23.92 3.82 20.17
CA VAL A 161 22.70 3.49 20.92
C VAL A 161 21.44 3.76 20.11
N THR A 162 21.38 4.87 19.39
CA THR A 162 20.17 5.33 18.68
C THR A 162 20.06 4.80 17.25
N GLY A 163 21.14 4.24 16.70
CA GLY A 163 21.22 3.92 15.28
C GLY A 163 21.52 5.15 14.40
N GLN A 164 21.59 6.34 14.99
CA GLN A 164 21.53 7.59 14.26
C GLN A 164 22.49 8.64 14.84
N CYS A 165 23.31 9.23 13.97
CA CYS A 165 24.23 10.28 14.37
C CYS A 165 23.48 11.58 14.67
N PRO A 166 23.72 12.23 15.82
CA PRO A 166 23.06 13.48 16.15
C PRO A 166 23.53 14.60 15.21
N GLU A 167 22.66 15.59 14.98
CA GLU A 167 23.08 16.80 14.28
C GLU A 167 24.15 17.56 15.09
N PRO A 168 25.16 18.18 14.44
CA PRO A 168 26.10 19.05 15.12
C PRO A 168 25.39 20.27 15.72
N ILE A 169 25.72 20.61 16.96
CA ILE A 169 25.29 21.87 17.59
C ILE A 169 26.47 22.85 17.56
N SER A 170 26.22 24.14 17.37
CA SER A 170 27.23 25.21 17.25
C SER A 170 26.87 26.40 18.14
#